data_AF-A0A941NAZ3-F1
#
_entry.id   AF-A0A941NAZ3-F1
#
_cell.length_a   1.000
_cell.length_b   1.000
_cell.length_c   1.000
_cell.angle_alpha   90.00
_cell.angle_beta   90.00
_cell.angle_gamma   90.00
#
_symmetry.space_group_name_H-M   'P 1'
#
loop_
_entity.id
_entity.type
_entity.pdbx_description
1 polymer ?
#
loop_
_entity_poly.entity_id
_entity_poly.type
_entity_poly.pdbx_seq_one_letter_code
_entity_poly.pdbx_strand_id
1 'polypeptide(L)'
;MRIDRKFFVYILASKPYGTLYTGVTSDLQARVYQHKNGLFEGFTKKYGVKTLVYFEEIGTALDAIHREKRIKKWPRAWKINLIRTDNPDWNDLAADWYPEMPTKEEIQAWLTRIAFIRDETELRGPVKLGHPDRSQKGERPGDDG
;
A
#
# COMPACT_ATOMS: atom_id res chain seq x y z
N MET A 1 -16.08 -1.61 17.52
CA MET A 1 -15.52 -2.58 16.56
C MET A 1 -14.24 -2.00 16.01
N ARG A 2 -13.09 -2.63 16.30
CA ARG A 2 -11.79 -2.19 15.76
C ARG A 2 -11.78 -2.62 14.29
N ILE A 3 -11.68 -1.68 13.36
CA ILE A 3 -11.49 -2.05 11.95
C ILE A 3 -10.04 -2.47 11.81
N ASP A 4 -9.81 -3.78 11.74
CA ASP A 4 -8.50 -4.34 11.43
C ASP A 4 -8.18 -3.98 9.98
N ARG A 5 -7.37 -2.92 9.81
CA ARG A 5 -6.93 -2.47 8.50
C ARG A 5 -5.84 -3.40 7.99
N LYS A 6 -6.15 -4.13 6.91
CA LYS A 6 -5.20 -4.96 6.18
C LYS A 6 -4.38 -4.10 5.23
N PHE A 7 -3.10 -4.43 5.09
CA PHE A 7 -2.20 -3.82 4.12
C PHE A 7 -1.72 -4.89 3.16
N PHE A 8 -1.39 -4.50 1.94
CA PHE A 8 -0.95 -5.41 0.90
C PHE A 8 0.31 -4.88 0.27
N VAL A 9 1.31 -5.74 0.12
CA VAL A 9 2.45 -5.49 -0.77
C VAL A 9 2.18 -6.29 -2.05
N TYR A 10 2.31 -5.64 -3.20
CA TYR A 10 1.96 -6.24 -4.48
C TYR A 10 3.02 -5.99 -5.55
N ILE A 11 3.06 -6.88 -6.54
CA ILE A 11 3.89 -6.73 -7.74
C ILE A 11 3.00 -6.81 -8.98
N LEU A 12 3.10 -5.77 -9.81
CA LEU A 12 2.53 -5.73 -11.15
C LEU A 12 3.62 -6.00 -12.19
N ALA A 13 3.24 -6.63 -13.30
CA ALA A 13 4.11 -6.86 -14.45
C ALA A 13 3.48 -6.30 -15.73
N SER A 14 4.33 -5.93 -16.70
CA SER A 14 3.86 -5.63 -18.07
C SER A 14 3.65 -6.88 -18.92
N LYS A 15 4.45 -7.92 -18.69
CA LYS A 15 4.38 -9.26 -19.30
C LYS A 15 5.25 -10.23 -18.48
N PRO A 16 5.18 -11.56 -18.72
CA PRO A 16 6.09 -12.50 -18.08
C PRO A 16 7.55 -12.07 -18.26
N TYR A 17 8.31 -12.04 -17.18
CA TYR A 17 9.70 -11.57 -17.16
C TYR A 17 9.92 -10.13 -17.69
N GLY A 18 8.87 -9.29 -17.71
CA GLY A 18 8.89 -7.91 -18.16
C GLY A 18 9.18 -6.89 -17.05
N THR A 19 8.77 -5.64 -17.25
CA THR A 19 8.91 -4.58 -16.24
C THR A 19 8.10 -4.92 -15.01
N LEU A 20 8.71 -4.79 -13.82
CA LEU A 20 8.06 -5.04 -12.54
C LEU A 20 7.85 -3.73 -11.79
N TYR A 21 6.66 -3.56 -11.23
CA TYR A 21 6.33 -2.47 -10.31
C TYR A 21 5.95 -3.07 -8.96
N THR A 22 6.56 -2.58 -7.88
CA THR A 22 6.25 -2.99 -6.50
C THR A 22 5.65 -1.82 -5.74
N GLY A 23 4.53 -2.07 -5.08
CA GLY A 23 3.84 -1.06 -4.28
C GLY A 23 3.21 -1.63 -3.02
N VAL A 24 2.72 -0.73 -2.17
CA VAL A 24 1.91 -1.02 -0.98
C VAL A 24 0.56 -0.31 -1.07
N THR A 25 -0.49 -0.92 -0.54
CA THR A 25 -1.84 -0.31 -0.45
C THR A 25 -2.65 -0.96 0.67
N SER A 26 -3.60 -0.24 1.26
CA SER A 26 -4.63 -0.83 2.13
C SER A 26 -5.86 -1.33 1.36
N ASP A 27 -5.93 -1.04 0.06
CA ASP A 27 -7.00 -1.44 -0.85
C ASP A 27 -6.37 -1.94 -2.16
N LEU A 28 -6.23 -3.27 -2.26
CA LEU A 28 -5.56 -3.92 -3.38
C LEU A 28 -6.42 -3.91 -4.64
N GLN A 29 -7.71 -4.22 -4.50
CA GLN A 29 -8.66 -4.19 -5.61
C GLN A 29 -8.73 -2.79 -6.20
N ALA A 30 -8.81 -1.74 -5.38
CA ALA A 30 -8.91 -0.41 -5.94
C ALA A 30 -7.64 0.00 -6.70
N ARG A 31 -6.48 -0.40 -6.18
CA ARG A 31 -5.19 -0.06 -6.77
C ARG A 31 -4.95 -0.79 -8.10
N VAL A 32 -5.27 -2.09 -8.15
CA VAL A 32 -5.14 -2.88 -9.39
C VAL A 32 -6.06 -2.32 -10.46
N TYR A 33 -7.30 -1.97 -10.09
CA TYR A 33 -8.25 -1.32 -10.98
C TYR A 33 -7.68 -0.04 -11.61
N GLN A 34 -7.12 0.84 -10.78
CA GLN A 34 -6.51 2.10 -11.23
C GLN A 34 -5.36 1.87 -12.22
N HIS A 35 -4.52 0.85 -12.00
CA HIS A 35 -3.42 0.51 -12.91
C HIS A 35 -3.91 -0.10 -14.23
N LYS A 36 -4.88 -1.03 -14.20
CA LYS A 36 -5.47 -1.65 -15.41
C LYS A 36 -6.07 -0.60 -16.35
N ASN A 37 -6.79 0.37 -15.77
CA ASN A 37 -7.47 1.44 -16.48
C ASN A 37 -6.61 2.68 -16.77
N GLY A 38 -5.37 2.73 -16.27
CA GLY A 38 -4.47 3.86 -16.50
C GLY A 38 -5.00 5.20 -15.97
N LEU A 39 -5.72 5.15 -14.84
CA LEU A 39 -6.42 6.29 -14.23
C LEU A 39 -5.44 7.32 -13.63
N PHE A 40 -4.19 6.93 -13.42
CA PHE A 40 -3.11 7.87 -13.09
C PHE A 40 -2.15 8.01 -14.26
N GLU A 41 -1.83 9.25 -14.61
CA GLU A 41 -0.71 9.56 -15.48
C GLU A 41 0.60 9.17 -14.79
N GLY A 42 1.49 8.45 -15.49
CA GLY A 42 2.77 8.04 -14.92
C GLY A 42 3.38 6.76 -15.51
N PHE A 43 4.40 6.24 -14.82
CA PHE A 43 5.26 5.12 -15.23
C PHE A 43 4.46 3.87 -15.65
N THR A 44 3.44 3.46 -14.89
CA THR A 44 2.67 2.24 -15.20
C THR A 44 1.83 2.35 -16.47
N LYS A 45 1.32 3.56 -16.78
CA LYS A 45 0.62 3.83 -18.05
C LYS A 45 1.59 3.82 -19.23
N LYS A 46 2.79 4.39 -19.05
CA LYS A 46 3.84 4.45 -20.08
C LYS A 46 4.42 3.08 -20.45
N TYR A 47 4.50 2.15 -19.50
CA TYR A 47 5.14 0.83 -19.71
C TYR A 47 4.16 -0.35 -19.72
N GLY A 48 2.85 -0.10 -19.74
CA GLY A 48 1.83 -1.16 -19.83
C GLY A 48 1.83 -2.13 -18.65
N VAL A 49 2.23 -1.67 -17.46
CA VAL A 49 2.31 -2.51 -16.25
C VAL A 49 0.91 -2.65 -15.65
N LYS A 50 0.20 -3.71 -16.02
CA LYS A 50 -1.24 -3.89 -15.71
C LYS A 50 -1.59 -5.23 -15.07
N THR A 51 -0.74 -6.24 -15.18
CA THR A 51 -1.01 -7.60 -14.72
C THR A 51 -0.61 -7.75 -13.27
N LEU A 52 -1.53 -8.18 -12.39
CA LEU A 52 -1.18 -8.50 -11.01
C LEU A 52 -0.58 -9.90 -10.96
N VAL A 53 0.68 -10.01 -10.56
CA VAL A 53 1.41 -11.29 -10.58
C VAL A 53 1.80 -11.79 -9.20
N TYR A 54 1.73 -10.93 -8.18
CA TYR A 54 1.99 -11.29 -6.78
C TYR A 54 1.31 -10.29 -5.84
N PHE A 55 0.81 -10.77 -4.70
CA PHE A 55 0.47 -9.94 -3.55
C PHE A 55 0.62 -10.73 -2.24
N GLU A 56 0.89 -10.02 -1.14
CA GLU A 56 0.91 -10.59 0.21
C GLU A 56 0.18 -9.65 1.18
N GLU A 57 -0.61 -10.23 2.09
CA GLU A 57 -1.30 -9.50 3.16
C GLU A 57 -0.36 -9.29 4.35
N ILE A 58 -0.34 -8.07 4.89
CA ILE A 58 0.50 -7.64 6.00
C ILE A 58 -0.38 -6.94 7.05
N GLY A 59 -0.23 -7.34 8.31
CA GLY A 59 -1.09 -6.88 9.41
C GLY A 59 -0.89 -5.44 9.83
N THR A 60 0.23 -4.80 9.47
CA THR A 60 0.51 -3.40 9.83
C THR A 60 1.05 -2.59 8.67
N ALA A 61 0.78 -1.28 8.66
CA ALA A 61 1.29 -0.35 7.66
C ALA A 61 2.83 -0.31 7.65
N LEU A 62 3.44 -0.32 8.83
CA LEU A 62 4.89 -0.21 8.99
C LEU A 62 5.60 -1.44 8.41
N ASP A 63 5.09 -2.64 8.71
CA ASP A 63 5.65 -3.87 8.18
C ASP A 63 5.49 -3.95 6.66
N ALA A 64 4.36 -3.48 6.14
CA ALA A 64 4.11 -3.44 4.70
C ALA A 64 5.10 -2.50 3.99
N ILE A 65 5.37 -1.32 4.56
CA ILE A 65 6.38 -0.38 4.05
C ILE A 65 7.79 -0.98 4.13
N HIS A 66 8.14 -1.62 5.23
CA HIS A 66 9.44 -2.28 5.37
C HIS A 66 9.62 -3.40 4.35
N ARG A 67 8.58 -4.20 4.15
CA ARG A 67 8.57 -5.30 3.19
C ARG A 67 8.68 -4.80 1.76
N GLU A 68 7.92 -3.78 1.39
CA GLU A 68 8.01 -3.11 0.09
C GLU A 68 9.44 -2.59 -0.17
N LYS A 69 10.06 -1.90 0.81
CA LYS A 69 11.44 -1.42 0.73
C LYS A 69 12.45 -2.57 0.54
N ARG A 70 12.27 -3.70 1.23
CA ARG A 70 13.11 -4.90 1.05
C ARG A 70 13.00 -5.44 -0.37
N ILE A 71 11.77 -5.69 -0.83
CA ILE A 71 11.52 -6.21 -2.18
C ILE A 71 12.10 -5.28 -3.24
N LYS A 72 11.91 -3.96 -3.12
CA LYS A 72 12.45 -2.98 -4.08
C LYS A 72 13.97 -3.11 -4.25
N LYS A 73 14.71 -3.35 -3.16
CA LYS A 73 16.17 -3.53 -3.16
C LYS A 73 16.65 -4.89 -3.67
N TRP A 74 15.78 -5.88 -3.81
CA TRP A 74 16.18 -7.20 -4.24
C TRP A 74 16.69 -7.25 -5.69
N PRO A 75 17.67 -8.13 -5.97
CA PRO A 75 18.01 -8.49 -7.34
C PRO A 75 16.78 -8.94 -8.12
N ARG A 76 16.77 -8.66 -9.42
CA ARG A 76 15.65 -9.00 -10.30
C ARG A 76 15.31 -10.50 -10.26
N ALA A 77 16.31 -11.37 -10.22
CA ALA A 77 16.13 -12.82 -10.14
C ALA A 77 15.32 -13.24 -8.90
N TRP A 78 15.52 -12.57 -7.76
CA TRP A 78 14.80 -12.90 -6.53
C TRP A 78 13.34 -12.48 -6.59
N LYS A 79 13.04 -11.34 -7.22
CA LYS A 79 11.66 -10.92 -7.50
C LYS A 79 10.94 -11.92 -8.41
N ILE A 80 11.63 -12.40 -9.44
CA ILE A 80 11.11 -13.43 -10.34
C ILE A 80 10.84 -14.73 -9.58
N ASN A 81 11.78 -15.18 -8.75
CA ASN A 81 11.59 -16.38 -7.95
C ASN A 81 10.43 -16.23 -6.97
N LEU A 82 10.30 -15.08 -6.30
CA LEU A 82 9.17 -14.78 -5.43
C LEU A 82 7.82 -14.94 -6.15
N ILE A 83 7.69 -14.38 -7.37
CA ILE A 83 6.48 -14.52 -8.18
C ILE A 83 6.25 -15.99 -8.56
N ARG A 84 7.30 -16.66 -9.05
CA ARG A 84 7.19 -18.03 -9.59
C ARG A 84 6.92 -19.10 -8.54
N THR A 85 7.19 -18.84 -7.25
CA THR A 85 6.86 -19.76 -6.17
C THR A 85 5.36 -20.08 -6.15
N ASP A 86 4.52 -19.06 -6.28
CA ASP A 86 3.06 -19.21 -6.18
C ASP A 86 2.34 -19.00 -7.53
N ASN A 87 3.01 -18.37 -8.50
CA ASN A 87 2.46 -18.04 -9.82
C ASN A 87 3.49 -18.32 -10.94
N PRO A 88 3.80 -19.60 -11.21
CA PRO A 88 4.85 -19.99 -12.16
C PRO A 88 4.54 -19.56 -13.61
N ASP A 89 3.26 -19.50 -13.97
CA ASP A 89 2.77 -19.17 -15.30
C ASP A 89 2.49 -17.67 -15.50
N TRP A 90 2.74 -16.85 -14.46
CA TRP A 90 2.52 -15.40 -14.49
C TRP A 90 1.08 -15.02 -14.82
N ASN A 91 0.12 -15.83 -14.37
CA ASN A 91 -1.30 -15.56 -14.53
C ASN A 91 -1.66 -14.23 -13.87
N ASP A 92 -2.62 -13.52 -14.45
CA ASP A 92 -3.18 -12.33 -13.82
C ASP A 92 -4.05 -12.76 -12.65
N LEU A 93 -3.54 -12.56 -11.43
CA LEU A 93 -4.24 -12.91 -10.19
C LEU A 93 -5.53 -12.08 -10.00
N ALA A 94 -5.70 -11.01 -10.79
CA ALA A 94 -6.86 -10.15 -10.82
C ALA A 94 -7.66 -10.26 -12.13
N ALA A 95 -7.50 -11.35 -12.91
CA ALA A 95 -8.25 -11.56 -14.14
C ALA A 95 -9.77 -11.47 -13.92
N ASP A 96 -10.26 -12.17 -12.90
CA ASP A 96 -11.70 -12.34 -12.64
C ASP A 96 -12.25 -11.36 -11.60
N TRP A 97 -11.45 -10.39 -11.14
CA TRP A 97 -11.87 -9.43 -10.12
C TRP A 97 -12.91 -8.43 -10.62
N TYR A 98 -12.96 -8.21 -11.92
CA TYR A 98 -13.83 -7.22 -12.56
C TYR A 98 -14.57 -7.89 -13.73
N PRO A 99 -15.65 -8.64 -13.45
CA PRO A 99 -16.36 -9.42 -14.47
C PRO A 99 -17.05 -8.57 -15.53
N GLU A 100 -17.27 -7.28 -15.26
CA GLU A 100 -17.71 -6.27 -16.22
C GLU A 100 -16.87 -5.01 -16.01
N MET A 101 -16.33 -4.42 -17.07
CA MET A 101 -15.65 -3.13 -16.93
C MET A 101 -16.71 -2.06 -16.66
N PRO A 102 -16.68 -1.38 -15.50
CA PRO A 102 -17.58 -0.28 -15.24
C PRO A 102 -17.39 0.81 -16.28
N THR A 103 -18.48 1.46 -16.69
CA THR A 103 -18.47 2.63 -17.56
C THR A 103 -17.61 3.75 -16.96
N LYS A 104 -17.16 4.72 -17.77
CA LYS A 104 -16.34 5.84 -17.27
C LYS A 104 -17.04 6.59 -16.13
N GLU A 105 -18.37 6.67 -16.17
CA GLU A 105 -19.22 7.28 -15.15
C GLU A 105 -19.22 6.45 -13.86
N GLU A 106 -19.35 5.12 -13.93
CA GLU A 106 -19.30 4.23 -12.78
C GLU A 106 -17.92 4.22 -12.12
N ILE A 107 -16.86 4.30 -12.93
CA ILE A 107 -15.49 4.50 -12.46
C ILE A 107 -15.37 5.78 -11.66
N GLN A 108 -15.89 6.88 -12.22
CA GLN A 108 -15.81 8.18 -11.58
C GLN A 108 -16.61 8.19 -10.27
N ALA A 109 -17.80 7.58 -10.24
CA ALA A 109 -18.62 7.45 -9.05
C ALA A 109 -17.92 6.62 -7.95
N TRP A 110 -17.33 5.47 -8.32
CA TRP A 110 -16.61 4.61 -7.39
C TRP A 110 -15.31 5.25 -6.88
N LEU A 111 -14.54 5.94 -7.73
CA LEU A 111 -13.39 6.73 -7.31
C LEU A 111 -13.78 7.85 -6.34
N THR A 112 -14.90 8.53 -6.61
CA THR A 112 -15.42 9.61 -5.76
C THR A 112 -15.84 9.06 -4.41
N ARG A 113 -16.49 7.89 -4.38
CA ARG A 113 -16.86 7.19 -3.14
C ARG A 113 -15.64 6.75 -2.33
N ILE A 114 -14.57 6.30 -2.98
CA ILE A 114 -13.30 5.97 -2.31
C ILE A 114 -12.60 7.22 -1.75
N ALA A 115 -12.56 8.31 -2.53
CA ALA A 115 -11.97 9.57 -2.08
C ALA A 115 -12.72 10.13 -0.86
N PHE A 116 -14.04 10.03 -0.85
CA PHE A 116 -14.90 10.40 0.27
C PHE A 116 -14.65 9.52 1.52
N ILE A 117 -14.49 8.20 1.35
CA ILE A 117 -14.13 7.29 2.46
C ILE A 117 -12.75 7.63 3.04
N ARG A 118 -11.79 8.06 2.22
CA ARG A 118 -10.46 8.48 2.69
C ARG A 118 -10.51 9.76 3.53
N ASP A 119 -11.33 10.73 3.14
CA ASP A 119 -11.53 12.00 3.87
C ASP A 119 -12.19 11.77 5.25
N GLU A 120 -13.18 10.87 5.34
CA GLU A 120 -13.77 10.49 6.64
C GLU A 120 -12.78 9.77 7.58
N THR A 121 -11.77 9.07 7.04
CA THR A 121 -10.73 8.42 7.86
C THR A 121 -9.64 9.37 8.36
N GLU A 122 -9.51 10.57 7.79
CA GLU A 122 -8.58 11.63 8.23
C GLU A 122 -9.17 12.52 9.34
N LEU A 123 -10.48 12.47 9.58
CA LEU A 123 -11.14 13.20 10.68
C LEU A 123 -10.87 12.63 12.09
N ARG A 124 -10.07 11.57 12.23
CA ARG A 124 -9.43 11.23 13.51
C ARG A 124 -8.05 11.91 13.55
N GLY A 125 -8.08 13.18 13.96
CA GLY A 125 -6.94 14.09 14.01
C GLY A 125 -5.72 13.63 14.85
N PRO A 126 -4.66 14.46 14.90
CA PRO A 126 -3.38 14.07 15.48
C PRO A 126 -3.50 13.75 16.97
N VAL A 127 -2.98 12.59 17.39
CA VAL A 127 -2.67 12.31 18.79
C VAL A 127 -1.60 13.31 19.20
N LYS A 128 -1.98 14.36 19.93
CA LYS A 128 -1.03 15.16 20.69
C LYS A 128 -0.38 14.23 21.72
N LEU A 129 0.86 13.78 21.47
CA LEU A 129 1.71 13.30 22.55
C LEU A 129 1.94 14.48 23.49
N GLY A 130 1.23 14.49 24.62
CA GLY A 130 1.59 15.32 25.75
C GLY A 130 2.95 14.85 26.27
N HIS A 131 3.97 15.70 26.16
CA HIS A 131 5.15 15.58 26.99
C HIS A 131 4.74 15.94 28.43
N PRO A 132 4.93 15.06 29.43
CA PRO A 132 4.86 15.49 30.81
C PRO A 132 6.09 16.36 31.12
N ASP A 133 5.80 17.60 31.49
CA ASP A 133 6.71 18.53 32.14
C ASP A 133 7.43 17.84 33.30
N ARG A 134 8.76 17.85 33.25
CA ARG A 134 9.62 17.30 34.29
C ARG A 134 10.58 18.38 34.77
N SER A 135 10.01 19.36 35.47
CA SER A 135 10.73 20.46 36.10
C SER A 135 10.40 20.60 37.59
N GLN A 136 10.44 19.51 38.37
CA GLN A 136 10.55 19.59 39.84
C GLN A 136 11.40 18.44 40.40
N LYS A 137 12.64 18.78 40.79
CA LYS A 137 13.50 18.16 41.82
C LYS A 137 14.58 19.20 42.10
N GLY A 138 14.85 19.67 43.31
CA GLY A 138 14.29 19.43 44.61
C GLY A 138 15.08 20.33 45.58
N GLU A 139 14.40 20.91 46.55
CA GLU A 139 15.04 21.60 47.67
C GLU A 139 15.81 20.57 48.52
N ARG A 140 16.99 20.98 49.01
CA ARG A 140 17.60 20.47 50.23
C ARG A 140 18.20 21.62 51.03
N PRO A 141 18.24 21.51 52.37
CA PRO A 141 18.40 22.62 53.30
C PRO A 141 19.87 22.98 53.54
N GLY A 142 20.08 24.15 54.17
CA GLY A 142 21.37 24.84 54.32
C GLY A 142 22.39 24.20 55.25
N ASP A 143 23.56 24.86 55.30
CA ASP A 143 24.48 24.93 56.44
C ASP A 143 25.55 26.01 56.13
N ASP A 144 25.49 27.11 56.88
CA ASP A 144 26.53 27.57 57.82
C ASP A 144 28.00 27.50 57.38
N GLY A 145 28.65 28.68 57.24
CA GLY A 145 30.11 28.83 57.12
C GLY A 145 30.56 30.19 56.62
#